data_AF-A0A822W2C6-F1
#
_entry.id   AF-A0A822W2C6-F1
#
_cell.length_a   1.000
_cell.length_b   1.000
_cell.length_c   1.000
_cell.angle_alpha   90.00
_cell.angle_beta   90.00
_cell.angle_gamma   90.00
#
_symmetry.space_group_name_H-M   'P 1'
#
loop_
_entity.id
_entity.type
_entity.pdbx_description
1 polymer ?
#
loop_
_entity_poly.entity_id
_entity_poly.type
_entity_poly.pdbx_seq_one_letter_code
_entity_poly.pdbx_strand_id
1 'polypeptide(L)'
;MTNPVPAVGGNQTDLSKVAILEGALREDADRVRAGAQGLTTIMKFVDKGEGFYKDGSFIDHTNVAYTGAYGNVLIEGFSQLLPVIQPTEFALKEEQTNILYEWIEKAFMPILVRGELMDMTRGRSISRATGESHVQAMEILRSLVRIAESAQPEQKNKLLSFVKAQLTSDTFYDSYRSLKSYKDIDLVNKLLADNQIPAEVDKDYIAAFNNMDKFVYRSAQEGFTFALSMYSSKTQNYEDMNNENRKGWYTADGMVYLYNDDLSHYSNHYWATVDPYRLPGTTTTKDKREDGSGEVTLASDFVGASQLGNRLATIAMNFNNWNNSLTARKAWIVLGNKIVFLGTDIQHQSAQGAVTTIENRKLLTGEKYSYYINGQPVDLSKEVVTDKTQSFYMTNGKDNQSIGYVFLNQLPTYAKLDQ
;
A
#
# COMPACT_ATOMS: atom_id res chain seq x y z
N MET A 1 -11.87 -28.90 22.63
CA MET A 1 -10.41 -28.77 22.67
C MET A 1 -10.03 -27.87 21.51
N THR A 2 -9.67 -26.63 21.78
CA THR A 2 -9.12 -25.73 20.76
C THR A 2 -7.72 -26.25 20.43
N ASN A 3 -7.49 -26.70 19.21
CA ASN A 3 -6.14 -26.99 18.75
C ASN A 3 -5.32 -25.71 18.87
N PRO A 4 -4.18 -25.70 19.60
CA PRO A 4 -3.35 -24.52 19.70
C PRO A 4 -2.80 -24.19 18.30
N VAL A 5 -3.21 -23.05 17.76
CA VAL A 5 -2.63 -22.48 16.55
C VAL A 5 -1.38 -21.71 16.99
N PRO A 6 -0.18 -22.02 16.45
CA PRO A 6 1.02 -21.24 16.74
C PRO A 6 0.77 -19.76 16.40
N ALA A 7 1.06 -18.86 17.34
CA ALA A 7 0.98 -17.44 17.05
C ALA A 7 2.12 -17.04 16.09
N VAL A 8 1.75 -16.28 15.07
CA VAL A 8 2.65 -15.73 14.06
C VAL A 8 2.30 -14.26 13.83
N GLY A 9 3.17 -13.53 13.14
CA GLY A 9 2.91 -12.13 12.78
C GLY A 9 2.57 -11.25 14.00
N GLY A 10 1.56 -10.40 13.85
CA GLY A 10 1.10 -9.49 14.91
C GLY A 10 0.65 -10.21 16.19
N ASN A 11 0.00 -11.37 16.07
CA ASN A 11 -0.46 -12.13 17.23
C ASN A 11 0.69 -12.55 18.15
N GLN A 12 1.86 -12.88 17.59
CA GLN A 12 3.03 -13.22 18.39
C GLN A 12 3.57 -11.99 19.14
N THR A 13 3.51 -10.79 18.55
CA THR A 13 3.90 -9.56 19.24
C THR A 13 2.99 -9.24 20.43
N ASP A 14 1.68 -9.49 20.30
CA ASP A 14 0.73 -9.34 21.41
C ASP A 14 0.99 -10.33 22.54
N LEU A 15 1.22 -11.61 22.22
CA LEU A 15 1.58 -12.61 23.23
C LEU A 15 2.88 -12.25 23.97
N SER A 16 3.89 -11.78 23.23
CA SER A 16 5.14 -11.30 23.82
C SER A 16 4.91 -10.09 24.72
N LYS A 17 4.05 -9.15 24.33
CA LYS A 17 3.67 -8.00 25.16
C LYS A 17 3.00 -8.42 26.45
N VAL A 18 2.02 -9.34 26.38
CA VAL A 18 1.36 -9.89 27.57
C VAL A 18 2.37 -10.56 28.50
N ALA A 19 3.24 -11.42 27.97
CA ALA A 19 4.24 -12.13 28.76
C ALA A 19 5.25 -11.19 29.42
N ILE A 20 5.77 -10.19 28.70
CA ILE A 20 6.72 -9.22 29.26
C ILE A 20 6.08 -8.41 30.39
N LEU A 21 4.87 -7.87 30.17
CA LEU A 21 4.18 -7.07 31.19
C LEU A 21 3.77 -7.91 32.40
N GLU A 22 3.26 -9.12 32.17
CA GLU A 22 2.92 -10.07 33.24
C GLU A 22 4.17 -10.43 34.07
N GLY A 23 5.28 -10.76 33.41
CA GLY A 23 6.53 -11.10 34.09
C GLY A 23 7.06 -9.94 34.92
N ALA A 24 7.04 -8.71 34.37
CA ALA A 24 7.46 -7.52 35.10
C ALA A 24 6.58 -7.26 36.35
N LEU A 25 5.25 -7.36 36.22
CA LEU A 25 4.31 -7.17 37.35
C LEU A 25 4.46 -8.22 38.44
N ARG A 26 4.93 -9.42 38.08
CA ARG A 26 5.10 -10.56 38.99
C ARG A 26 6.54 -10.73 39.48
N GLU A 27 7.44 -9.84 39.07
CA GLU A 27 8.89 -9.98 39.30
C GLU A 27 9.44 -11.34 38.83
N ASP A 28 8.88 -11.86 37.73
CA ASP A 28 9.20 -13.16 37.14
C ASP A 28 10.10 -12.98 35.90
N ALA A 29 11.41 -13.07 36.11
CA ALA A 29 12.42 -12.93 35.07
C ALA A 29 12.30 -13.98 33.96
N ASP A 30 11.86 -15.21 34.29
CA ASP A 30 11.70 -16.27 33.29
C ASP A 30 10.52 -15.97 32.37
N ARG A 31 9.44 -15.39 32.90
CA ARG A 31 8.29 -14.95 32.12
C ARG A 31 8.63 -13.79 31.19
N VAL A 32 9.42 -12.81 31.65
CA VAL A 32 9.93 -11.72 30.78
C VAL A 32 10.82 -12.30 29.67
N ARG A 33 11.74 -13.20 30.00
CA ARG A 33 12.63 -13.85 29.04
C ARG A 33 11.85 -14.66 28.00
N ALA A 34 10.81 -15.37 28.40
CA ALA A 34 9.93 -16.11 27.48
C ALA A 34 9.23 -15.16 26.51
N GLY A 35 8.75 -13.99 26.98
CA GLY A 35 8.14 -12.98 26.13
C GLY A 35 9.12 -12.39 25.11
N ALA A 36 10.35 -12.06 25.54
CA ALA A 36 11.41 -11.58 24.65
C ALA A 36 11.82 -12.64 23.61
N GLN A 37 11.98 -13.90 24.03
CA GLN A 37 12.25 -15.02 23.12
C GLN A 37 11.11 -15.22 22.11
N GLY A 38 9.86 -15.02 22.51
CA GLY A 38 8.70 -15.08 21.62
C GLY A 38 8.82 -14.14 20.42
N LEU A 39 9.35 -12.92 20.62
CA LEU A 39 9.58 -11.96 19.52
C LEU A 39 10.57 -12.52 18.49
N THR A 40 11.62 -13.19 18.96
CA THR A 40 12.68 -13.70 18.09
C THR A 40 12.19 -14.82 17.15
N THR A 41 11.09 -15.50 17.49
CA THR A 41 10.54 -16.59 16.66
C THR A 41 9.98 -16.12 15.32
N ILE A 42 9.54 -14.85 15.27
CA ILE A 42 9.01 -14.21 14.06
C ILE A 42 10.05 -13.34 13.34
N MET A 43 11.19 -13.04 13.97
CA MET A 43 12.30 -12.26 13.39
C MET A 43 13.12 -13.07 12.39
N LYS A 44 12.50 -13.43 11.27
CA LYS A 44 13.10 -14.15 10.15
C LYS A 44 12.41 -13.78 8.83
N PHE A 45 13.12 -13.98 7.74
CA PHE A 45 12.49 -14.01 6.42
C PHE A 45 11.91 -15.40 6.14
N VAL A 46 10.78 -15.43 5.45
CA VAL A 46 10.14 -16.66 4.97
C VAL A 46 10.30 -16.76 3.45
N ASP A 47 10.32 -18.00 2.96
CA ASP A 47 10.28 -18.30 1.51
C ASP A 47 8.90 -18.83 1.08
N LYS A 48 8.00 -19.07 2.05
CA LYS A 48 6.61 -19.51 1.84
C LYS A 48 5.76 -19.21 3.08
N GLY A 49 4.47 -18.94 2.86
CA GLY A 49 3.49 -18.71 3.91
C GLY A 49 3.53 -17.28 4.44
N GLU A 50 3.08 -17.10 5.67
CA GLU A 50 2.93 -15.80 6.33
C GLU A 50 4.27 -15.28 6.85
N GLY A 51 4.45 -13.96 6.80
CA GLY A 51 5.64 -13.26 7.25
C GLY A 51 6.30 -12.40 6.18
N PHE A 52 7.49 -11.89 6.50
CA PHE A 52 8.27 -11.04 5.61
C PHE A 52 9.12 -11.86 4.64
N TYR A 53 9.11 -11.49 3.37
CA TYR A 53 9.95 -12.04 2.32
C TYR A 53 11.14 -11.12 2.04
N LYS A 54 12.20 -11.66 1.43
CA LYS A 54 13.44 -10.91 1.15
C LYS A 54 13.25 -9.74 0.17
N ASP A 55 12.23 -9.78 -0.67
CA ASP A 55 11.86 -8.68 -1.57
C ASP A 55 11.07 -7.55 -0.89
N GLY A 56 10.81 -7.67 0.42
CA GLY A 56 10.02 -6.71 1.20
C GLY A 56 8.52 -7.00 1.23
N SER A 57 8.05 -8.05 0.56
CA SER A 57 6.66 -8.48 0.67
C SER A 57 6.32 -8.92 2.10
N PHE A 58 5.11 -8.66 2.55
CA PHE A 58 4.57 -9.25 3.77
C PHE A 58 3.21 -9.89 3.48
N ILE A 59 3.12 -11.17 3.80
CA ILE A 59 1.90 -11.96 3.66
C ILE A 59 1.34 -12.26 5.04
N ASP A 60 0.02 -12.10 5.18
CA ASP A 60 -0.75 -12.62 6.31
C ASP A 60 -2.00 -13.33 5.76
N HIS A 61 -2.74 -14.00 6.64
CA HIS A 61 -3.94 -14.75 6.28
C HIS A 61 -3.70 -15.70 5.10
N THR A 62 -2.69 -16.55 5.26
CA THR A 62 -2.20 -17.52 4.27
C THR A 62 -1.53 -16.88 3.04
N ASN A 63 -2.21 -15.97 2.32
CA ASN A 63 -1.78 -15.50 1.00
C ASN A 63 -2.28 -14.09 0.62
N VAL A 64 -2.55 -13.22 1.61
CA VAL A 64 -3.02 -11.85 1.39
C VAL A 64 -1.88 -10.85 1.61
N ALA A 65 -1.73 -9.88 0.70
CA ALA A 65 -0.77 -8.79 0.83
C ALA A 65 -1.18 -7.84 1.98
N TYR A 66 -0.40 -7.82 3.06
CA TYR A 66 -0.88 -7.27 4.33
C TYR A 66 0.07 -6.36 5.11
N THR A 67 1.14 -5.87 4.47
CA THR A 67 2.15 -5.03 5.11
C THR A 67 1.54 -3.84 5.86
N GLY A 68 0.55 -3.17 5.26
CA GLY A 68 -0.08 -1.97 5.79
C GLY A 68 -1.27 -2.20 6.74
N ALA A 69 -1.46 -3.42 7.25
CA ALA A 69 -2.45 -3.70 8.30
C ALA A 69 -1.92 -4.70 9.33
N TYR A 70 -1.80 -5.99 9.04
CA TYR A 70 -1.21 -6.92 10.01
C TYR A 70 0.28 -6.66 10.25
N GLY A 71 1.00 -6.18 9.22
CA GLY A 71 2.36 -5.65 9.40
C GLY A 71 2.41 -4.42 10.31
N ASN A 72 1.42 -3.51 10.25
CA ASN A 72 1.32 -2.39 11.18
C ASN A 72 1.20 -2.84 12.64
N VAL A 73 0.33 -3.82 12.92
CA VAL A 73 0.15 -4.36 14.28
C VAL A 73 1.48 -4.94 14.79
N LEU A 74 2.18 -5.69 13.94
CA LEU A 74 3.48 -6.27 14.27
C LEU A 74 4.51 -5.18 14.62
N ILE A 75 4.68 -4.16 13.77
CA ILE A 75 5.70 -3.12 14.02
C ILE A 75 5.35 -2.25 15.22
N GLU A 76 4.07 -1.97 15.45
CA GLU A 76 3.58 -1.26 16.63
C GLU A 76 3.94 -2.06 17.90
N GLY A 77 3.74 -3.38 17.90
CA GLY A 77 4.14 -4.27 18.99
C GLY A 77 5.63 -4.20 19.30
N PHE A 78 6.50 -4.31 18.28
CA PHE A 78 7.95 -4.13 18.46
C PHE A 78 8.31 -2.76 19.00
N SER A 79 7.67 -1.69 18.50
CA SER A 79 7.97 -0.32 18.90
C SER A 79 7.71 -0.02 20.37
N GLN A 80 6.71 -0.70 20.96
CA GLN A 80 6.37 -0.54 22.36
C GLN A 80 7.27 -1.38 23.27
N LEU A 81 7.74 -2.54 22.79
CA LEU A 81 8.52 -3.48 23.59
C LEU A 81 10.01 -3.21 23.56
N LEU A 82 10.60 -2.84 22.42
CA LEU A 82 12.04 -2.66 22.29
C LEU A 82 12.62 -1.63 23.28
N PRO A 83 12.05 -0.41 23.42
CA PRO A 83 12.56 0.56 24.39
C PRO A 83 12.49 0.09 25.85
N VAL A 84 11.63 -0.89 26.14
CA VAL A 84 11.47 -1.46 27.48
C VAL A 84 12.49 -2.56 27.75
N ILE A 85 12.70 -3.48 26.80
CA ILE A 85 13.55 -4.67 27.02
C ILE A 85 15.03 -4.42 26.72
N GLN A 86 15.36 -3.55 25.75
CA GLN A 86 16.75 -3.33 25.34
C GLN A 86 17.70 -2.78 26.42
N PRO A 87 17.28 -1.92 27.36
CA PRO A 87 18.17 -1.49 28.44
C PRO A 87 18.31 -2.50 29.59
N THR A 88 17.75 -3.71 29.45
CA THR A 88 17.72 -4.74 30.51
C THR A 88 18.54 -5.97 30.12
N GLU A 89 18.66 -6.94 31.04
CA GLU A 89 19.26 -8.25 30.73
C GLU A 89 18.48 -9.10 29.70
N PHE A 90 17.25 -8.69 29.36
CA PHE A 90 16.38 -9.34 28.37
C PHE A 90 16.51 -8.74 26.96
N ALA A 91 17.54 -7.91 26.73
CA ALA A 91 17.83 -7.30 25.45
C ALA A 91 17.88 -8.33 24.30
N LEU A 92 17.35 -7.94 23.14
CA LEU A 92 17.47 -8.75 21.93
C LEU A 92 18.86 -8.56 21.33
N LYS A 93 19.38 -9.61 20.68
CA LYS A 93 20.70 -9.55 20.04
C LYS A 93 20.67 -8.62 18.84
N GLU A 94 21.82 -8.01 18.53
CA GLU A 94 21.97 -7.09 17.40
C GLU A 94 21.53 -7.71 16.07
N GLU A 95 21.93 -8.96 15.81
CA GLU A 95 21.52 -9.73 14.62
C GLU A 95 19.99 -9.80 14.47
N GLN A 96 19.27 -9.96 15.58
CA GLN A 96 17.80 -10.01 15.57
C GLN A 96 17.24 -8.62 15.27
N THR A 97 17.74 -7.57 15.91
CA THR A 97 17.28 -6.20 15.62
C THR A 97 17.60 -5.75 14.19
N ASN A 98 18.69 -6.24 13.59
CA ASN A 98 19.03 -5.94 12.20
C ASN A 98 17.96 -6.45 11.22
N ILE A 99 17.34 -7.61 11.50
CA ILE A 99 16.23 -8.12 10.70
C ILE A 99 15.03 -7.16 10.76
N LEU A 100 14.71 -6.59 11.93
CA LEU A 100 13.64 -5.60 12.04
C LEU A 100 13.95 -4.33 11.22
N TYR A 101 15.19 -3.83 11.26
CA TYR A 101 15.58 -2.68 10.44
C TYR A 101 15.48 -2.99 8.94
N GLU A 102 15.87 -4.20 8.52
CA GLU A 102 15.68 -4.63 7.13
C GLU A 102 14.19 -4.68 6.74
N TRP A 103 13.30 -5.15 7.62
CA TRP A 103 11.86 -5.10 7.35
C TRP A 103 11.35 -3.68 7.20
N ILE A 104 11.78 -2.77 8.07
CA ILE A 104 11.41 -1.36 7.98
C ILE A 104 11.79 -0.79 6.61
N GLU A 105 13.04 -0.98 6.21
CA GLU A 105 13.57 -0.40 4.98
C GLU A 105 12.98 -1.02 3.72
N LYS A 106 12.79 -2.35 3.70
CA LYS A 106 12.34 -3.07 2.50
C LYS A 106 10.83 -3.16 2.39
N ALA A 107 10.10 -3.27 3.51
CA ALA A 107 8.66 -3.52 3.50
C ALA A 107 7.83 -2.27 3.81
N PHE A 108 8.21 -1.47 4.83
CA PHE A 108 7.39 -0.37 5.32
C PHE A 108 7.69 0.98 4.67
N MET A 109 8.97 1.34 4.53
CA MET A 109 9.35 2.63 3.92
C MET A 109 8.85 2.80 2.47
N PRO A 110 8.89 1.77 1.59
CA PRO A 110 8.46 1.95 0.20
C PRO A 110 6.96 2.16 0.00
N ILE A 111 6.15 1.71 0.96
CA ILE A 111 4.67 1.77 0.89
C ILE A 111 4.10 3.03 1.55
N LEU A 112 4.98 3.92 2.01
CA LEU A 112 4.65 5.23 2.57
C LEU A 112 5.07 6.32 1.59
N VAL A 113 4.13 7.21 1.23
CA VAL A 113 4.36 8.34 0.33
C VAL A 113 3.68 9.58 0.90
N ARG A 114 4.48 10.57 1.30
CA ARG A 114 4.02 11.87 1.84
C ARG A 114 2.97 11.75 2.94
N GLY A 115 3.26 10.88 3.91
CA GLY A 115 2.37 10.61 5.04
C GLY A 115 1.19 9.69 4.73
N GLU A 116 1.08 9.17 3.50
CA GLU A 116 0.03 8.24 3.10
C GLU A 116 0.53 6.79 3.01
N LEU A 117 -0.23 5.83 3.55
CA LEU A 117 0.05 4.40 3.45
C LEU A 117 -0.73 3.78 2.28
N MET A 118 -0.04 3.11 1.37
CA MET A 118 -0.65 2.57 0.14
C MET A 118 -1.72 1.52 0.43
N ASP A 119 -2.95 1.79 -0.03
CA ASP A 119 -4.14 0.98 0.23
C ASP A 119 -4.05 -0.46 -0.27
N MET A 120 -3.32 -0.70 -1.37
CA MET A 120 -3.08 -2.04 -1.93
C MET A 120 -2.33 -3.01 -0.98
N THR A 121 -1.87 -2.53 0.17
CA THR A 121 -1.19 -3.33 1.21
C THR A 121 -2.00 -3.48 2.50
N ARG A 122 -3.22 -2.93 2.56
CA ARG A 122 -4.04 -2.84 3.78
C ARG A 122 -5.18 -3.87 3.83
N GLY A 123 -5.29 -4.73 2.81
CA GLY A 123 -6.32 -5.76 2.69
C GLY A 123 -7.72 -5.19 2.91
N ARG A 124 -8.53 -5.86 3.74
CA ARG A 124 -9.91 -5.41 4.01
C ARG A 124 -10.02 -4.08 4.77
N SER A 125 -8.92 -3.61 5.37
CA SER A 125 -8.88 -2.40 6.20
C SER A 125 -9.18 -1.12 5.42
N ILE A 126 -9.08 -1.14 4.08
CA ILE A 126 -9.49 -0.02 3.21
C ILE A 126 -10.96 0.37 3.41
N SER A 127 -11.79 -0.55 3.89
CA SER A 127 -13.23 -0.31 4.14
C SER A 127 -13.53 0.37 5.50
N ARG A 128 -12.51 0.60 6.34
CA ARG A 128 -12.68 1.20 7.67
C ARG A 128 -12.61 2.72 7.59
N ALA A 129 -13.74 3.41 7.75
CA ALA A 129 -13.81 4.87 7.68
C ALA A 129 -12.92 5.60 8.70
N THR A 130 -12.63 4.99 9.86
CA THR A 130 -11.75 5.58 10.88
C THR A 130 -10.27 5.30 10.66
N GLY A 131 -9.93 4.48 9.66
CA GLY A 131 -8.58 4.01 9.36
C GLY A 131 -8.23 4.23 7.90
N GLU A 132 -8.46 5.44 7.37
CA GLU A 132 -7.98 5.83 6.05
C GLU A 132 -6.44 5.85 5.99
N SER A 133 -5.89 5.97 4.78
CA SER A 133 -4.47 5.74 4.47
C SER A 133 -3.50 6.58 5.32
N HIS A 134 -3.77 7.88 5.53
CA HIS A 134 -2.94 8.74 6.38
C HIS A 134 -3.02 8.39 7.87
N VAL A 135 -4.19 7.95 8.34
CA VAL A 135 -4.36 7.51 9.73
C VAL A 135 -3.52 6.25 9.99
N GLN A 136 -3.55 5.30 9.06
CA GLN A 136 -2.77 4.06 9.17
C GLN A 136 -1.27 4.30 8.97
N ALA A 137 -0.86 5.28 8.15
CA ALA A 137 0.54 5.66 8.03
C ALA A 137 1.12 6.12 9.37
N MET A 138 0.37 6.89 10.14
CA MET A 138 0.81 7.40 11.44
C MET A 138 1.11 6.31 12.48
N GLU A 139 0.47 5.15 12.38
CA GLU A 139 0.79 3.98 13.21
C GLU A 139 2.21 3.47 12.95
N ILE A 140 2.61 3.38 11.67
CA ILE A 140 3.99 3.05 11.30
C ILE A 140 4.93 4.18 11.75
N LEU A 141 4.62 5.43 11.40
CA LEU A 141 5.53 6.56 11.65
C LEU A 141 5.86 6.74 13.14
N ARG A 142 4.86 6.70 14.04
CA ARG A 142 5.13 6.77 15.48
C ARG A 142 5.89 5.54 15.98
N SER A 143 5.64 4.37 15.40
CA SER A 143 6.38 3.15 15.72
C SER A 143 7.86 3.29 15.39
N LEU A 144 8.19 3.85 14.22
CA LEU A 144 9.58 4.11 13.80
C LEU A 144 10.29 5.09 14.75
N VAL A 145 9.60 6.15 15.20
CA VAL A 145 10.17 7.11 16.16
C VAL A 145 10.52 6.45 17.50
N ARG A 146 9.66 5.54 18.00
CA ARG A 146 9.96 4.79 19.24
C ARG A 146 11.09 3.78 19.04
N ILE A 147 11.08 3.04 17.93
CA ILE A 147 12.16 2.09 17.60
C ILE A 147 13.51 2.81 17.55
N ALA A 148 13.53 4.03 17.02
CA ALA A 148 14.73 4.86 16.95
C ALA A 148 15.33 5.22 18.33
N GLU A 149 14.59 5.13 19.44
CA GLU A 149 15.15 5.32 20.78
C GLU A 149 16.12 4.21 21.20
N SER A 150 15.96 3.01 20.64
CA SER A 150 16.80 1.84 20.93
C SER A 150 17.73 1.48 19.78
N ALA A 151 17.76 2.30 18.73
CA ALA A 151 18.57 2.07 17.55
C ALA A 151 20.00 2.59 17.71
N GLN A 152 20.93 1.93 17.03
CA GLN A 152 22.30 2.43 16.87
C GLN A 152 22.28 3.77 16.09
N PRO A 153 23.29 4.63 16.23
CA PRO A 153 23.25 6.01 15.72
C PRO A 153 22.91 6.14 14.23
N GLU A 154 23.44 5.26 13.38
CA GLU A 154 23.18 5.26 11.94
C GLU A 154 21.71 4.93 11.63
N GLN A 155 21.20 3.84 12.20
CA GLN A 155 19.81 3.41 12.05
C GLN A 155 18.86 4.46 12.63
N LYS A 156 19.17 5.01 13.80
CA LYS A 156 18.40 6.10 14.42
C LYS A 156 18.25 7.29 13.48
N ASN A 157 19.36 7.78 12.92
CA ASN A 157 19.32 8.92 11.99
C ASN A 157 18.50 8.59 10.74
N LYS A 158 18.67 7.40 10.16
CA LYS A 158 17.91 6.97 8.98
C LYS A 158 16.40 6.93 9.24
N LEU A 159 15.99 6.29 10.34
CA LEU A 159 14.57 6.21 10.74
C LEU A 159 13.97 7.60 10.97
N LEU A 160 14.67 8.45 11.72
CA LEU A 160 14.17 9.78 12.07
C LEU A 160 14.14 10.73 10.87
N SER A 161 15.14 10.69 9.98
CA SER A 161 15.15 11.45 8.73
C SER A 161 14.00 11.04 7.80
N PHE A 162 13.72 9.74 7.68
CA PHE A 162 12.57 9.24 6.93
C PHE A 162 11.24 9.71 7.52
N VAL A 163 11.04 9.54 8.84
CA VAL A 163 9.80 9.99 9.49
C VAL A 163 9.62 11.50 9.35
N LYS A 164 10.68 12.28 9.54
CA LYS A 164 10.62 13.74 9.37
C LYS A 164 10.22 14.13 7.95
N ALA A 165 10.71 13.45 6.93
CA ALA A 165 10.28 13.68 5.54
C ALA A 165 8.79 13.38 5.36
N GLN A 166 8.28 12.25 5.86
CA GLN A 166 6.86 11.90 5.75
C GLN A 166 5.95 12.90 6.47
N LEU A 167 6.31 13.29 7.70
CA LEU A 167 5.53 14.25 8.49
C LEU A 167 5.52 15.67 7.90
N THR A 168 6.63 16.10 7.29
CA THR A 168 6.74 17.47 6.75
C THR A 168 6.20 17.61 5.33
N SER A 169 6.14 16.50 4.57
CA SER A 169 5.56 16.48 3.23
C SER A 169 4.06 16.20 3.20
N ASP A 170 3.49 15.69 4.31
CA ASP A 170 2.05 15.55 4.48
C ASP A 170 1.41 16.91 4.82
N THR A 171 0.85 17.55 3.80
CA THR A 171 0.14 18.83 3.94
C THR A 171 -1.36 18.67 4.07
N PHE A 172 -1.85 17.43 4.15
CA PHE A 172 -3.27 17.11 4.21
C PHE A 172 -3.70 16.66 5.61
N TYR A 173 -2.96 15.74 6.23
CA TYR A 173 -3.33 15.14 7.49
C TYR A 173 -2.59 15.75 8.67
N ASP A 174 -3.34 16.20 9.69
CA ASP A 174 -2.75 16.59 10.97
C ASP A 174 -2.32 15.34 11.76
N SER A 175 -1.01 15.06 11.70
CA SER A 175 -0.37 13.93 12.39
C SER A 175 -0.71 13.83 13.88
N TYR A 176 -0.94 14.96 14.58
CA TYR A 176 -1.24 14.97 16.02
C TYR A 176 -2.56 14.28 16.35
N ARG A 177 -3.49 14.17 15.40
CA ARG A 177 -4.77 13.43 15.58
C ARG A 177 -4.55 11.93 15.80
N SER A 178 -3.40 11.40 15.39
CA SER A 178 -3.03 9.98 15.50
C SER A 178 -1.93 9.68 16.52
N LEU A 179 -1.40 10.69 17.21
CA LEU A 179 -0.52 10.49 18.36
C LEU A 179 -1.39 10.19 19.60
N LYS A 180 -1.24 8.99 20.16
CA LYS A 180 -2.17 8.47 21.20
C LYS A 180 -1.61 8.54 22.61
N SER A 181 -0.39 9.04 22.79
CA SER A 181 0.24 9.19 24.10
C SER A 181 1.07 10.47 24.18
N TYR A 182 1.29 10.98 25.40
CA TYR A 182 2.17 12.13 25.62
C TYR A 182 3.62 11.84 25.18
N LYS A 183 4.07 10.58 25.30
CA LYS A 183 5.39 10.17 24.83
C LYS A 183 5.51 10.30 23.31
N ASP A 184 4.49 9.90 22.56
CA ASP A 184 4.50 10.06 21.09
C ASP A 184 4.54 11.53 20.68
N ILE A 185 3.74 12.37 21.36
CA ILE A 185 3.72 13.82 21.13
C ILE A 185 5.09 14.43 21.41
N ASP A 186 5.72 14.10 22.54
CA ASP A 186 7.04 14.59 22.91
C ASP A 186 8.13 14.17 21.91
N LEU A 187 8.14 12.89 21.51
CA LEU A 187 9.12 12.38 20.56
C LEU A 187 8.98 13.02 19.17
N VAL A 188 7.76 13.19 18.67
CA VAL A 188 7.52 13.87 17.39
C VAL A 188 7.89 15.35 17.47
N ASN A 189 7.53 16.04 18.56
CA ASN A 189 7.92 17.44 18.77
C ASN A 189 9.45 17.61 18.75
N LYS A 190 10.17 16.73 19.46
CA LYS A 190 11.65 16.73 19.46
C LYS A 190 12.21 16.51 18.07
N LEU A 191 11.70 15.54 17.32
CA LEU A 191 12.15 15.27 15.95
C LEU A 191 11.94 16.47 15.02
N LEU A 192 10.76 17.10 15.06
CA LEU A 192 10.45 18.23 14.20
C LEU A 192 11.30 19.46 14.56
N ALA A 193 11.60 19.67 15.84
CA ALA A 193 12.45 20.76 16.32
C ALA A 193 13.97 20.52 16.11
N ASP A 194 14.40 19.28 15.90
CA ASP A 194 15.83 18.93 15.79
C ASP A 194 16.40 19.28 14.41
N ASN A 195 17.19 20.35 14.33
CA ASN A 195 17.87 20.79 13.11
C ASN A 195 19.08 19.93 12.70
N GLN A 196 19.53 19.00 13.54
CA GLN A 196 20.64 18.08 13.21
C GLN A 196 20.16 16.88 12.40
N ILE A 197 18.86 16.58 12.44
CA ILE A 197 18.24 15.52 11.64
C ILE A 197 17.51 16.18 10.46
N PRO A 198 18.11 16.18 9.25
CA PRO A 198 17.41 16.66 8.06
C PRO A 198 16.32 15.68 7.66
N ALA A 199 15.25 16.19 7.05
CA ALA A 199 14.30 15.34 6.34
C ALA A 199 15.01 14.61 5.20
N GLU A 200 14.73 13.32 5.01
CA GLU A 200 15.22 12.60 3.84
C GLU A 200 14.71 13.25 2.54
N VAL A 201 15.61 13.39 1.56
CA VAL A 201 15.28 13.86 0.22
C VAL A 201 14.73 12.69 -0.60
N ASP A 202 13.57 12.90 -1.23
CA ASP A 202 12.95 11.91 -2.11
C ASP A 202 13.88 11.49 -3.25
N LYS A 203 13.85 10.20 -3.57
CA LYS A 203 14.67 9.57 -4.62
C LYS A 203 13.80 8.71 -5.51
N ASP A 204 14.26 8.54 -6.75
CA ASP A 204 13.67 7.53 -7.61
C ASP A 204 13.90 6.14 -7.02
N TYR A 205 12.83 5.35 -6.95
CA TYR A 205 12.86 4.07 -6.28
C TYR A 205 11.85 3.11 -6.88
N ILE A 206 12.23 1.83 -6.97
CA ILE A 206 11.34 0.74 -7.36
C ILE A 206 11.37 -0.32 -6.27
N ALA A 207 10.18 -0.73 -5.81
CA ALA A 207 9.99 -1.96 -5.06
C ALA A 207 9.11 -2.92 -5.85
N ALA A 208 9.72 -4.01 -6.32
CA ALA A 208 9.04 -5.14 -6.94
C ALA A 208 8.74 -6.21 -5.87
N PHE A 209 7.57 -6.09 -5.23
CA PHE A 209 7.09 -7.01 -4.21
C PHE A 209 6.46 -8.26 -4.84
N ASN A 210 7.28 -9.04 -5.54
CA ASN A 210 6.84 -10.20 -6.32
C ASN A 210 6.23 -11.31 -5.45
N ASN A 211 6.59 -11.44 -4.18
CA ASN A 211 6.00 -12.44 -3.29
C ASN A 211 4.59 -12.08 -2.79
N MET A 212 4.19 -10.80 -2.89
CA MET A 212 2.80 -10.36 -2.62
C MET A 212 2.07 -9.76 -3.83
N ASP A 213 2.66 -9.92 -5.02
CA ASP A 213 2.15 -9.43 -6.30
C ASP A 213 1.77 -7.93 -6.27
N LYS A 214 2.64 -7.11 -5.66
CA LYS A 214 2.52 -5.65 -5.63
C LYS A 214 3.75 -5.01 -6.26
N PHE A 215 3.58 -3.80 -6.78
CA PHE A 215 4.67 -3.04 -7.37
C PHE A 215 4.56 -1.56 -7.03
N VAL A 216 5.68 -0.93 -6.73
CA VAL A 216 5.78 0.50 -6.45
C VAL A 216 6.89 1.10 -7.30
N TYR A 217 6.60 2.22 -7.96
CA TYR A 217 7.57 3.09 -8.59
C TYR A 217 7.39 4.52 -8.12
N ARG A 218 8.40 5.08 -7.45
CA ARG A 218 8.48 6.50 -7.10
C ARG A 218 9.36 7.21 -8.12
N SER A 219 8.81 8.23 -8.77
CA SER A 219 9.54 9.17 -9.62
C SER A 219 9.68 10.48 -8.87
N ALA A 220 10.76 10.63 -8.11
CA ALA A 220 11.02 11.85 -7.34
C ALA A 220 11.23 13.07 -8.25
N GLN A 221 11.85 12.86 -9.41
CA GLN A 221 12.10 13.91 -10.40
C GLN A 221 10.80 14.50 -10.97
N GLU A 222 9.74 13.69 -11.06
CA GLU A 222 8.46 14.07 -11.67
C GLU A 222 7.36 14.26 -10.64
N GLY A 223 7.66 14.10 -9.34
CA GLY A 223 6.71 14.35 -8.25
C GLY A 223 5.53 13.38 -8.16
N PHE A 224 5.68 12.13 -8.62
CA PHE A 224 4.60 11.12 -8.52
C PHE A 224 5.09 9.76 -8.03
N THR A 225 4.16 8.99 -7.45
CA THR A 225 4.35 7.56 -7.19
C THR A 225 3.25 6.76 -7.87
N PHE A 226 3.65 5.77 -8.65
CA PHE A 226 2.78 4.76 -9.24
C PHE A 226 2.83 3.49 -8.40
N ALA A 227 1.67 2.93 -8.09
CA ALA A 227 1.59 1.61 -7.49
C ALA A 227 0.59 0.73 -8.23
N LEU A 228 0.86 -0.57 -8.22
CA LEU A 228 0.07 -1.55 -8.96
C LEU A 228 -0.25 -2.73 -8.05
N SER A 229 -1.54 -3.04 -7.99
CA SER A 229 -2.09 -4.17 -7.26
C SER A 229 -2.45 -5.29 -8.23
N MET A 230 -1.72 -6.40 -8.13
CA MET A 230 -1.96 -7.64 -8.86
C MET A 230 -2.24 -8.77 -7.88
N TYR A 231 -2.62 -9.93 -8.42
CA TYR A 231 -2.63 -11.22 -7.73
C TYR A 231 -2.21 -12.33 -8.69
N SER A 232 -1.85 -13.49 -8.14
CA SER A 232 -1.40 -14.65 -8.91
C SER A 232 -1.96 -15.95 -8.32
N SER A 233 -1.40 -17.09 -8.70
CA SER A 233 -1.64 -18.35 -7.97
C SER A 233 -1.15 -18.33 -6.52
N LYS A 234 -0.20 -17.43 -6.20
CA LYS A 234 0.39 -17.30 -4.86
C LYS A 234 -0.46 -16.44 -3.92
N THR A 235 -1.27 -15.53 -4.46
CA THR A 235 -1.95 -14.49 -3.66
C THR A 235 -3.42 -14.36 -4.02
N GLN A 236 -4.23 -14.02 -3.03
CA GLN A 236 -5.66 -13.79 -3.21
C GLN A 236 -5.92 -12.42 -3.85
N ASN A 237 -6.95 -12.31 -4.70
CA ASN A 237 -7.33 -11.06 -5.37
C ASN A 237 -7.79 -9.96 -4.41
N TYR A 238 -8.57 -10.30 -3.40
CA TYR A 238 -8.98 -9.40 -2.33
C TYR A 238 -9.48 -10.22 -1.15
N GLU A 239 -9.59 -9.60 0.03
CA GLU A 239 -10.17 -10.24 1.22
C GLU A 239 -11.48 -9.56 1.61
N ASP A 240 -12.54 -10.35 1.76
CA ASP A 240 -13.79 -10.02 2.44
C ASP A 240 -13.89 -10.88 3.71
N MET A 241 -13.86 -10.23 4.87
CA MET A 241 -14.02 -10.97 6.13
C MET A 241 -14.64 -10.08 7.19
N ASN A 242 -15.41 -10.66 8.11
CA ASN A 242 -16.03 -9.96 9.23
C ASN A 242 -16.93 -8.77 8.82
N ASN A 243 -17.59 -8.90 7.66
CA ASN A 243 -18.38 -7.84 7.03
C ASN A 243 -17.56 -6.60 6.59
N GLU A 244 -16.25 -6.74 6.42
CA GLU A 244 -15.37 -5.69 5.95
C GLU A 244 -14.97 -5.96 4.50
N ASN A 245 -14.90 -4.90 3.68
CA ASN A 245 -14.49 -4.93 2.27
C ASN A 245 -15.43 -5.71 1.32
N ARG A 246 -16.74 -5.65 1.59
CA ARG A 246 -17.81 -6.29 0.81
C ARG A 246 -17.77 -6.06 -0.70
N LYS A 247 -17.13 -4.98 -1.16
CA LYS A 247 -17.03 -4.57 -2.57
C LYS A 247 -15.58 -4.45 -3.07
N GLY A 248 -14.63 -5.09 -2.40
CA GLY A 248 -13.20 -5.13 -2.81
C GLY A 248 -12.91 -5.98 -4.05
N TRP A 249 -13.93 -6.44 -4.76
CA TRP A 249 -13.92 -7.47 -5.80
C TRP A 249 -12.80 -7.43 -6.83
N TYR A 250 -12.33 -6.22 -7.19
CA TYR A 250 -11.41 -6.00 -8.30
C TYR A 250 -10.15 -5.23 -7.85
N THR A 251 -9.89 -5.10 -6.54
CA THR A 251 -8.79 -4.27 -6.01
C THR A 251 -7.39 -4.79 -6.32
N ALA A 252 -7.27 -5.98 -6.91
CA ALA A 252 -6.00 -6.52 -7.41
C ALA A 252 -6.05 -7.00 -8.87
N ASP A 253 -7.08 -6.64 -9.65
CA ASP A 253 -7.22 -7.07 -11.05
C ASP A 253 -6.32 -6.24 -11.99
N GLY A 254 -5.09 -5.97 -11.56
CA GLY A 254 -4.20 -4.97 -12.15
C GLY A 254 -4.67 -3.55 -11.84
N MET A 255 -5.17 -3.32 -10.63
CA MET A 255 -5.61 -1.99 -10.18
C MET A 255 -4.41 -1.05 -10.00
N VAL A 256 -4.56 0.17 -10.49
CA VAL A 256 -3.53 1.20 -10.51
C VAL A 256 -3.81 2.27 -9.47
N TYR A 257 -2.76 2.71 -8.79
CA TYR A 257 -2.77 3.86 -7.91
C TYR A 257 -1.76 4.89 -8.42
N LEU A 258 -2.17 6.16 -8.42
CA LEU A 258 -1.33 7.31 -8.76
C LEU A 258 -1.40 8.33 -7.63
N TYR A 259 -0.30 8.42 -6.88
CA TYR A 259 -0.10 9.40 -5.83
C TYR A 259 0.60 10.62 -6.43
N ASN A 260 -0.10 11.76 -6.46
CA ASN A 260 0.37 13.07 -6.91
C ASN A 260 0.00 14.11 -5.84
N ASP A 261 0.08 15.41 -6.12
CA ASP A 261 -0.08 16.43 -5.06
C ASP A 261 -1.52 16.59 -4.54
N ASP A 262 -2.48 15.80 -5.02
CA ASP A 262 -3.74 15.57 -4.30
C ASP A 262 -3.53 14.46 -3.26
N LEU A 263 -3.02 14.85 -2.09
CA LEU A 263 -2.82 13.95 -0.95
C LEU A 263 -4.12 13.41 -0.37
N SER A 264 -5.28 14.00 -0.70
CA SER A 264 -6.56 13.54 -0.17
C SER A 264 -7.21 12.46 -1.02
N HIS A 265 -6.60 12.09 -2.15
CA HIS A 265 -7.25 11.36 -3.23
C HIS A 265 -7.89 10.03 -2.77
N TYR A 266 -7.11 9.17 -2.10
CA TYR A 266 -7.58 7.86 -1.60
C TYR A 266 -8.15 7.91 -0.17
N SER A 267 -8.15 9.10 0.46
CA SER A 267 -8.84 9.39 1.74
C SER A 267 -10.19 10.08 1.49
N ASN A 268 -10.76 10.78 2.48
CA ASN A 268 -11.99 11.58 2.34
C ASN A 268 -13.11 10.81 1.62
N HIS A 269 -13.43 9.63 2.15
CA HIS A 269 -14.53 8.78 1.68
C HIS A 269 -14.35 8.13 0.30
N TYR A 270 -13.15 8.16 -0.29
CA TYR A 270 -12.88 7.54 -1.60
C TYR A 270 -13.46 6.12 -1.70
N TRP A 271 -13.15 5.24 -0.75
CA TRP A 271 -13.60 3.84 -0.77
C TRP A 271 -15.11 3.67 -0.58
N ALA A 272 -15.80 4.66 -0.01
CA ALA A 272 -17.25 4.64 0.14
C ALA A 272 -17.98 5.16 -1.10
N THR A 273 -17.29 5.91 -1.98
CA THR A 273 -17.92 6.61 -3.11
C THR A 273 -17.41 6.16 -4.48
N VAL A 274 -16.22 5.58 -4.57
CA VAL A 274 -15.68 5.06 -5.83
C VAL A 274 -16.60 3.97 -6.38
N ASP A 275 -16.86 3.99 -7.69
CA ASP A 275 -17.56 2.88 -8.34
C ASP A 275 -16.68 1.62 -8.31
N PRO A 276 -17.05 0.59 -7.53
CA PRO A 276 -16.23 -0.60 -7.38
C PRO A 276 -16.10 -1.39 -8.68
N TYR A 277 -16.98 -1.20 -9.67
CA TYR A 277 -16.87 -1.84 -11.00
C TYR A 277 -15.86 -1.17 -11.91
N ARG A 278 -15.41 0.04 -11.55
CA ARG A 278 -14.56 0.91 -12.36
C ARG A 278 -13.31 1.32 -11.59
N LEU A 279 -12.62 0.37 -10.98
CA LEU A 279 -11.32 0.65 -10.36
C LEU A 279 -10.26 0.92 -11.44
N PRO A 280 -9.40 1.94 -11.30
CA PRO A 280 -8.44 2.33 -12.34
C PRO A 280 -7.52 1.18 -12.74
N GLY A 281 -7.30 1.00 -14.04
CA GLY A 281 -6.42 -0.03 -14.63
C GLY A 281 -7.03 -1.41 -14.80
N THR A 282 -8.14 -1.72 -14.11
CA THR A 282 -8.77 -3.05 -14.15
C THR A 282 -9.50 -3.31 -15.48
N THR A 283 -9.60 -4.60 -15.85
CA THR A 283 -10.42 -5.06 -16.99
C THR A 283 -11.52 -5.97 -16.47
N THR A 284 -12.78 -5.51 -16.50
CA THR A 284 -13.91 -6.17 -15.82
C THR A 284 -15.07 -6.44 -16.78
N THR A 285 -15.91 -7.41 -16.44
CA THR A 285 -17.26 -7.51 -17.02
C THR A 285 -18.21 -6.59 -16.27
N LYS A 286 -19.33 -6.20 -16.91
CA LYS A 286 -20.36 -5.36 -16.28
C LYS A 286 -21.41 -6.15 -15.49
N ASP A 287 -21.16 -7.45 -15.26
CA ASP A 287 -22.11 -8.32 -14.55
C ASP A 287 -22.24 -7.89 -13.08
N LYS A 288 -23.46 -7.98 -12.53
CA LYS A 288 -23.70 -7.69 -11.11
C LYS A 288 -22.88 -8.64 -10.23
N ARG A 289 -22.42 -8.11 -9.10
CA ARG A 289 -21.68 -8.82 -8.07
C ARG A 289 -22.46 -8.76 -6.78
N GLU A 290 -22.42 -9.87 -6.04
CA GLU A 290 -22.95 -9.94 -4.69
C GLU A 290 -21.84 -9.57 -3.70
N ASP A 291 -22.23 -8.95 -2.60
CA ASP A 291 -21.32 -8.50 -1.55
C ASP A 291 -20.46 -9.65 -1.01
N GLY A 292 -19.13 -9.51 -1.04
CA GLY A 292 -18.16 -10.52 -0.60
C GLY A 292 -17.94 -11.69 -1.58
N SER A 293 -18.52 -11.66 -2.77
CA SER A 293 -18.35 -12.75 -3.75
C SER A 293 -16.96 -12.76 -4.42
N GLY A 294 -16.48 -13.93 -4.87
CA GLY A 294 -15.38 -14.02 -5.82
C GLY A 294 -13.97 -13.78 -5.26
N GLU A 295 -13.75 -14.16 -4.00
CA GLU A 295 -12.43 -14.33 -3.41
C GLU A 295 -11.72 -15.55 -4.03
N VAL A 296 -10.67 -15.32 -4.81
CA VAL A 296 -9.95 -16.37 -5.56
C VAL A 296 -8.47 -16.03 -5.72
N THR A 297 -7.67 -17.05 -6.07
CA THR A 297 -6.34 -16.89 -6.66
C THR A 297 -6.41 -17.05 -8.19
N LEU A 298 -5.38 -16.60 -8.91
CA LEU A 298 -5.29 -16.92 -10.35
C LEU A 298 -4.91 -18.39 -10.55
N ALA A 299 -5.22 -18.92 -11.73
CA ALA A 299 -4.65 -20.17 -12.20
C ALA A 299 -3.22 -20.00 -12.75
N SER A 300 -2.83 -18.77 -13.12
CA SER A 300 -1.54 -18.48 -13.74
C SER A 300 -0.49 -18.00 -12.74
N ASP A 301 0.72 -18.53 -12.90
CA ASP A 301 1.93 -18.06 -12.19
C ASP A 301 2.65 -16.94 -12.96
N PHE A 302 2.18 -16.58 -14.16
CA PHE A 302 2.81 -15.56 -15.01
C PHE A 302 2.40 -14.15 -14.57
N VAL A 303 2.83 -13.78 -13.37
CA VAL A 303 2.59 -12.50 -12.73
C VAL A 303 3.87 -12.06 -12.02
N GLY A 304 4.29 -10.82 -12.25
CA GLY A 304 5.44 -10.25 -11.56
C GLY A 304 6.07 -9.09 -12.31
N ALA A 305 7.14 -8.58 -11.70
CA ALA A 305 7.91 -7.44 -12.17
C ALA A 305 9.40 -7.76 -12.25
N SER A 306 10.06 -7.20 -13.26
CA SER A 306 11.50 -7.12 -13.41
C SER A 306 11.91 -5.65 -13.48
N GLN A 307 13.02 -5.28 -12.85
CA GLN A 307 13.50 -3.89 -12.82
C GLN A 307 14.95 -3.79 -13.29
N LEU A 308 15.28 -2.65 -13.88
CA LEU A 308 16.63 -2.24 -14.24
C LEU A 308 16.92 -0.87 -13.59
N GLY A 309 17.77 -0.88 -12.57
CA GLY A 309 18.00 0.30 -11.72
C GLY A 309 16.72 0.73 -11.00
N ASN A 310 16.54 2.04 -10.84
CA ASN A 310 15.44 2.63 -10.06
C ASN A 310 14.42 3.40 -10.91
N ARG A 311 14.52 3.34 -12.24
CA ARG A 311 13.67 4.12 -13.17
C ARG A 311 13.06 3.31 -14.30
N LEU A 312 13.43 2.04 -14.44
CA LEU A 312 12.97 1.18 -15.53
C LEU A 312 12.46 -0.14 -14.96
N ALA A 313 11.26 -0.55 -15.37
CA ALA A 313 10.70 -1.85 -15.01
C ALA A 313 9.72 -2.35 -16.07
N THR A 314 9.59 -3.67 -16.14
CA THR A 314 8.54 -4.37 -16.87
C THR A 314 7.73 -5.20 -15.90
N ILE A 315 6.41 -5.13 -16.03
CA ILE A 315 5.45 -5.83 -15.18
C ILE A 315 4.46 -6.54 -16.10
N ALA A 316 4.07 -7.77 -15.77
CA ALA A 316 3.07 -8.52 -16.52
C ALA A 316 2.13 -9.28 -15.58
N MET A 317 0.90 -9.48 -16.05
CA MET A 317 -0.14 -10.27 -15.38
C MET A 317 -0.96 -11.00 -16.45
N ASN A 318 -0.85 -12.33 -16.46
CA ASN A 318 -1.74 -13.19 -17.25
C ASN A 318 -3.04 -13.42 -16.48
N PHE A 319 -4.06 -12.63 -16.79
CA PHE A 319 -5.25 -12.46 -15.97
C PHE A 319 -6.43 -13.31 -16.46
N ASN A 320 -7.13 -13.91 -15.50
CA ASN A 320 -8.49 -14.41 -15.62
C ASN A 320 -9.33 -13.80 -14.49
N ASN A 321 -10.55 -13.37 -14.79
CA ASN A 321 -11.43 -12.77 -13.77
C ASN A 321 -11.95 -13.83 -12.77
N TRP A 322 -12.60 -13.35 -11.71
CA TRP A 322 -13.07 -14.15 -10.58
C TRP A 322 -13.91 -15.40 -10.92
N ASN A 323 -14.62 -15.42 -12.05
CA ASN A 323 -15.46 -16.53 -12.51
C ASN A 323 -14.99 -17.15 -13.83
N ASN A 324 -13.76 -16.86 -14.28
CA ASN A 324 -13.16 -17.36 -15.52
C ASN A 324 -13.93 -17.03 -16.81
N SER A 325 -14.83 -16.04 -16.78
CA SER A 325 -15.59 -15.61 -17.96
C SER A 325 -14.87 -14.53 -18.78
N LEU A 326 -13.77 -13.97 -18.27
CA LEU A 326 -12.95 -12.96 -18.93
C LEU A 326 -11.46 -13.27 -18.72
N THR A 327 -10.67 -13.15 -19.79
CA THR A 327 -9.21 -13.26 -19.77
C THR A 327 -8.56 -12.05 -20.42
N ALA A 328 -7.34 -11.71 -20.01
CA ALA A 328 -6.51 -10.68 -20.64
C ALA A 328 -5.03 -10.89 -20.33
N ARG A 329 -4.15 -10.52 -21.26
CA ARG A 329 -2.72 -10.35 -20.98
C ARG A 329 -2.45 -8.88 -20.73
N LYS A 330 -2.16 -8.53 -19.47
CA LYS A 330 -1.92 -7.15 -19.03
C LYS A 330 -0.42 -6.95 -18.81
N ALA A 331 0.12 -5.84 -19.28
CA ALA A 331 1.51 -5.48 -19.04
C ALA A 331 1.67 -3.98 -18.79
N TRP A 332 2.65 -3.63 -17.97
CA TRP A 332 3.03 -2.27 -17.65
C TRP A 332 4.53 -2.09 -17.86
N ILE A 333 4.93 -0.95 -18.41
CA ILE A 333 6.35 -0.62 -18.63
C ILE A 333 6.61 0.75 -18.02
N VAL A 334 7.50 0.79 -17.02
CA VAL A 334 7.98 2.02 -16.41
C VAL A 334 9.17 2.53 -17.22
N LEU A 335 9.08 3.76 -17.72
CA LEU A 335 10.07 4.42 -18.57
C LEU A 335 10.48 5.78 -17.97
N GLY A 336 10.90 5.79 -16.71
CA GLY A 336 11.22 7.00 -15.97
C GLY A 336 9.99 7.89 -15.80
N ASN A 337 9.82 8.88 -16.68
CA ASN A 337 8.75 9.87 -16.56
C ASN A 337 7.39 9.44 -17.16
N LYS A 338 7.28 8.19 -17.65
CA LYS A 338 6.05 7.68 -18.27
C LYS A 338 5.84 6.21 -17.91
N ILE A 339 4.58 5.79 -17.95
CA ILE A 339 4.17 4.40 -17.74
C ILE A 339 3.31 4.00 -18.92
N VAL A 340 3.70 2.91 -19.58
CA VAL A 340 2.96 2.32 -20.70
C VAL A 340 2.04 1.24 -20.17
N PHE A 341 0.78 1.25 -20.61
CA PHE A 341 -0.24 0.25 -20.27
C PHE A 341 -0.58 -0.53 -21.53
N LEU A 342 -0.46 -1.86 -21.48
CA LEU A 342 -0.75 -2.76 -22.59
C LEU A 342 -1.76 -3.81 -22.15
N GLY A 343 -2.77 -4.05 -23.00
CA GLY A 343 -3.73 -5.13 -22.86
C GLY A 343 -3.89 -5.84 -24.19
N THR A 344 -3.69 -7.16 -24.21
CA THR A 344 -3.88 -7.99 -25.41
C THR A 344 -4.66 -9.25 -25.07
N ASP A 345 -5.12 -9.97 -26.09
CA ASP A 345 -5.81 -11.26 -25.92
C ASP A 345 -7.01 -11.17 -24.95
N ILE A 346 -7.74 -10.05 -25.03
CA ILE A 346 -8.91 -9.78 -24.18
C ILE A 346 -10.09 -10.55 -24.76
N GLN A 347 -10.58 -11.52 -24.00
CA GLN A 347 -11.73 -12.34 -24.37
C GLN A 347 -12.75 -12.31 -23.23
N HIS A 348 -14.05 -12.27 -23.54
CA HIS A 348 -15.10 -12.31 -22.53
C HIS A 348 -16.33 -13.08 -22.99
N GLN A 349 -17.07 -13.63 -22.04
CA GLN A 349 -18.33 -14.35 -22.25
C GLN A 349 -19.55 -13.58 -21.73
N SER A 350 -19.36 -12.42 -21.08
CA SER A 350 -20.47 -11.62 -20.55
C SER A 350 -21.30 -10.99 -21.67
N ALA A 351 -22.62 -11.14 -21.57
CA ALA A 351 -23.60 -10.48 -22.44
C ALA A 351 -23.63 -8.96 -22.26
N GLN A 352 -23.14 -8.43 -21.13
CA GLN A 352 -23.06 -6.99 -20.86
C GLN A 352 -21.76 -6.35 -21.38
N GLY A 353 -20.86 -7.16 -21.94
CA GLY A 353 -19.56 -6.72 -22.43
C GLY A 353 -18.50 -6.62 -21.34
N ALA A 354 -17.27 -6.37 -21.79
CA ALA A 354 -16.11 -6.08 -20.95
C ALA A 354 -15.66 -4.63 -21.12
N VAL A 355 -15.02 -4.08 -20.09
CA VAL A 355 -14.43 -2.74 -20.14
C VAL A 355 -13.09 -2.72 -19.41
N THR A 356 -12.15 -1.94 -19.92
CA THR A 356 -10.97 -1.55 -19.14
C THR A 356 -11.16 -0.13 -18.66
N THR A 357 -11.09 0.09 -17.35
CA THR A 357 -11.15 1.44 -16.79
C THR A 357 -9.78 2.08 -16.90
N ILE A 358 -9.66 3.15 -17.69
CA ILE A 358 -8.40 3.90 -17.81
C ILE A 358 -8.13 4.70 -16.54
N GLU A 359 -9.16 5.37 -16.03
CA GLU A 359 -9.11 6.20 -14.82
C GLU A 359 -10.50 6.29 -14.18
N ASN A 360 -10.52 6.49 -12.85
CA ASN A 360 -11.67 6.85 -12.04
C ASN A 360 -11.18 7.79 -10.91
N ARG A 361 -10.88 9.03 -11.29
CA ARG A 361 -10.20 10.00 -10.42
C ARG A 361 -11.22 10.78 -9.60
N LYS A 362 -11.22 10.60 -8.27
CA LYS A 362 -11.86 11.54 -7.35
C LYS A 362 -11.27 12.95 -7.53
N LEU A 363 -12.15 13.95 -7.60
CA LEU A 363 -11.78 15.35 -7.77
C LEU A 363 -11.83 16.10 -6.43
N LEU A 364 -11.00 17.14 -6.31
CA LEU A 364 -11.03 18.03 -5.17
C LEU A 364 -12.29 18.92 -5.19
N THR A 365 -13.01 18.95 -4.07
CA THR A 365 -14.22 19.79 -3.93
C THR A 365 -13.86 21.27 -4.04
N GLY A 366 -14.60 22.01 -4.88
CA GLY A 366 -14.41 23.45 -5.08
C GLY A 366 -13.34 23.82 -6.12
N GLU A 367 -12.53 22.86 -6.56
CA GLU A 367 -11.57 23.05 -7.66
C GLU A 367 -12.28 22.90 -9.01
N LYS A 368 -11.82 23.68 -10.00
CA LYS A 368 -12.33 23.60 -11.38
C LYS A 368 -11.37 22.81 -12.24
N TYR A 369 -11.85 21.72 -12.82
CA TYR A 369 -11.09 20.91 -13.76
C TYR A 369 -11.47 21.24 -15.20
N SER A 370 -10.46 21.29 -16.06
CA SER A 370 -10.60 21.36 -17.51
C SER A 370 -10.18 20.02 -18.12
N TYR A 371 -10.90 19.59 -19.14
CA TYR A 371 -10.70 18.31 -19.80
C TYR A 371 -10.49 18.53 -21.29
N TYR A 372 -9.56 17.77 -21.86
CA TYR A 372 -9.23 17.83 -23.27
C TYR A 372 -9.20 16.42 -23.84
N ILE A 373 -9.90 16.21 -24.96
CA ILE A 373 -9.82 14.99 -25.77
C ILE A 373 -9.25 15.39 -27.12
N ASN A 374 -8.17 14.74 -27.55
CA ASN A 374 -7.47 15.08 -28.80
C ASN A 374 -7.09 16.57 -28.90
N GLY A 375 -6.71 17.17 -27.77
CA GLY A 375 -6.35 18.59 -27.66
C GLY A 375 -7.54 19.56 -27.72
N GLN A 376 -8.78 19.09 -27.86
CA GLN A 376 -9.98 19.93 -27.86
C GLN A 376 -10.65 19.92 -26.49
N PRO A 377 -11.08 21.07 -25.95
CA PRO A 377 -11.79 21.12 -24.68
C PRO A 377 -13.12 20.37 -24.77
N VAL A 378 -13.47 19.63 -23.72
CA VAL A 378 -14.72 18.86 -23.63
C VAL A 378 -15.43 19.13 -22.31
N ASP A 379 -16.77 19.10 -22.34
CA ASP A 379 -17.62 19.17 -21.16
C ASP A 379 -18.01 17.75 -20.73
N LEU A 380 -17.45 17.29 -19.61
CA LEU A 380 -17.73 15.97 -19.05
C LEU A 380 -18.92 15.96 -18.08
N SER A 381 -19.65 17.07 -17.90
CA SER A 381 -20.92 17.06 -17.14
C SER A 381 -21.97 16.12 -17.75
N LYS A 382 -21.74 15.71 -19.00
CA LYS A 382 -22.48 14.67 -19.71
C LYS A 382 -21.49 13.62 -20.20
N GLU A 383 -22.00 12.43 -20.48
CA GLU A 383 -21.19 11.39 -21.10
C GLU A 383 -20.70 11.83 -22.49
N VAL A 384 -19.40 11.67 -22.72
CA VAL A 384 -18.75 11.91 -24.01
C VAL A 384 -18.20 10.59 -24.52
N VAL A 385 -18.68 10.18 -25.70
CA VAL A 385 -18.17 9.03 -26.45
C VAL A 385 -17.30 9.53 -27.58
N THR A 386 -16.08 9.02 -27.69
CA THR A 386 -15.15 9.37 -28.76
C THR A 386 -14.67 8.10 -29.43
N ASP A 387 -14.95 7.92 -30.73
CA ASP A 387 -14.61 6.68 -31.46
C ASP A 387 -13.10 6.48 -31.63
N LYS A 388 -12.34 7.57 -31.72
CA LYS A 388 -10.91 7.59 -32.03
C LYS A 388 -10.16 8.56 -31.12
N THR A 389 -9.98 8.14 -29.87
CA THR A 389 -9.20 8.91 -28.89
C THR A 389 -7.71 8.65 -29.10
N GLN A 390 -6.95 9.74 -29.25
CA GLN A 390 -5.49 9.78 -29.33
C GLN A 390 -4.87 10.28 -28.03
N SER A 391 -5.53 11.24 -27.38
CA SER A 391 -5.10 11.75 -26.08
C SER A 391 -6.27 12.17 -25.20
N PHE A 392 -6.07 12.07 -23.90
CA PHE A 392 -6.90 12.67 -22.87
C PHE A 392 -5.99 13.48 -21.94
N TYR A 393 -6.43 14.64 -21.49
CA TYR A 393 -5.74 15.44 -20.48
C TYR A 393 -6.74 16.09 -19.53
N MET A 394 -6.48 16.00 -18.23
CA MET A 394 -7.21 16.70 -17.19
C MET A 394 -6.27 17.56 -16.35
N THR A 395 -6.73 18.76 -15.99
CA THR A 395 -5.97 19.69 -15.16
C THR A 395 -6.90 20.59 -14.37
N ASN A 396 -6.49 20.98 -13.16
CA ASN A 396 -7.07 22.08 -12.39
C ASN A 396 -6.15 23.32 -12.36
N GLY A 397 -5.20 23.41 -13.30
CA GLY A 397 -4.19 24.47 -13.36
C GLY A 397 -2.95 24.21 -12.48
N LYS A 398 -2.91 23.10 -11.74
CA LYS A 398 -1.74 22.65 -10.98
C LYS A 398 -1.04 21.51 -11.73
N ASP A 399 0.19 21.75 -12.19
CA ASP A 399 0.93 20.77 -13.02
C ASP A 399 1.15 19.44 -12.29
N ASN A 400 1.51 19.50 -11.01
CA ASN A 400 1.69 18.36 -10.09
C ASN A 400 0.41 17.56 -9.78
N GLN A 401 -0.76 18.01 -10.27
CA GLN A 401 -2.03 17.28 -10.15
C GLN A 401 -2.63 16.92 -11.51
N SER A 402 -2.01 17.38 -12.60
CA SER A 402 -2.50 17.16 -13.95
C SER A 402 -2.19 15.73 -14.42
N ILE A 403 -3.08 15.14 -15.20
CA ILE A 403 -2.94 13.75 -15.66
C ILE A 403 -3.24 13.69 -17.16
N GLY A 404 -2.35 13.04 -17.90
CA GLY A 404 -2.47 12.85 -19.34
C GLY A 404 -2.31 11.40 -19.75
N TYR A 405 -3.13 10.96 -20.71
CA TYR A 405 -3.03 9.66 -21.37
C TYR A 405 -2.84 9.87 -22.86
N VAL A 406 -1.95 9.07 -23.45
CA VAL A 406 -1.73 8.99 -24.90
C VAL A 406 -1.97 7.56 -25.33
N PHE A 407 -2.78 7.40 -26.37
CA PHE A 407 -3.16 6.09 -26.90
C PHE A 407 -2.29 5.77 -28.12
N LEU A 408 -1.52 4.68 -28.04
CA LEU A 408 -0.65 4.23 -29.13
C LEU A 408 -1.44 3.85 -30.39
N ASN A 409 -2.64 3.33 -30.19
CA ASN A 409 -3.64 3.08 -31.23
C ASN A 409 -4.89 3.89 -30.90
N GLN A 410 -5.58 4.40 -31.91
CA GLN A 410 -6.86 5.10 -31.69
C GLN A 410 -7.90 4.11 -31.16
N LEU A 411 -8.45 4.39 -29.98
CA LEU A 411 -9.44 3.53 -29.32
C LEU A 411 -10.74 4.30 -29.08
N PRO A 412 -11.91 3.62 -29.12
CA PRO A 412 -13.15 4.19 -28.64
C PRO A 412 -13.09 4.33 -27.12
N THR A 413 -13.39 5.53 -26.61
CA THR A 413 -13.40 5.82 -25.18
C THR A 413 -14.69 6.48 -24.74
N TYR A 414 -15.03 6.27 -23.47
CA TYR A 414 -16.16 6.88 -22.78
C TYR A 414 -15.60 7.69 -21.61
N ALA A 415 -16.01 8.94 -21.47
CA ALA A 415 -15.61 9.80 -20.36
C ALA A 415 -16.83 10.54 -19.82
N LYS A 416 -16.92 10.65 -18.50
CA LYS A 416 -17.98 11.37 -17.81
C LYS A 416 -17.47 11.82 -16.44
N LEU A 417 -17.99 12.93 -15.95
CA LEU A 417 -17.94 13.35 -14.56
C LEU A 417 -19.27 13.01 -13.89
N ASP A 418 -19.24 12.17 -12.87
CA ASP A 418 -20.38 11.94 -11.98
C ASP A 418 -20.30 12.93 -10.80
N GLN A 419 -21.44 13.55 -10.45
CA GLN A 419 -21.58 14.49 -9.33
C GLN A 419 -22.26 13.84 -8.14
#